data_AF-A0A2V3UBD5-F1
#
_entry.id   AF-A0A2V3UBD5-F1
#
_cell.length_a   1.000
_cell.length_b   1.000
_cell.length_c   1.000
_cell.angle_alpha   90.00
_cell.angle_beta   90.00
_cell.angle_gamma   90.00
#
_symmetry.space_group_name_H-M   'P 1'
#
loop_
_entity.id
_entity.type
_entity.pdbx_description
1 polymer ?
#
loop_
_entity_poly.entity_id
_entity_poly.type
_entity_poly.pdbx_seq_one_letter_code
_entity_poly.pdbx_strand_id
1 'polypeptide(L)'
;MDKREAAVTIAAVSQYLGWCGCGAPWTAADWLRRALEAHPRWEKENLQQAVWGEDQGREYVLRYLLDHAALTEHGGSVGGAWLTERGERVLAALQVPGAIEEWHGSHDLSEEAEAIVDRWRGWGRGGPDCTRF
;
A
#
# COMPACT_ATOMS: atom_id res chain seq x y z
N MET A 1 -11.22 11.93 10.50
CA MET A 1 -11.20 12.13 9.05
C MET A 1 -12.59 11.79 8.53
N ASP A 2 -13.14 12.57 7.60
CA ASP A 2 -14.45 12.27 7.02
C ASP A 2 -14.36 11.22 5.89
N LYS A 3 -15.51 10.70 5.44
CA LYS A 3 -15.55 9.63 4.43
C LYS A 3 -15.00 10.05 3.06
N ARG A 4 -15.08 11.34 2.71
CA ARG A 4 -14.54 11.86 1.46
C ARG A 4 -13.02 11.91 1.55
N GLU A 5 -12.47 12.43 2.63
CA GLU A 5 -11.02 12.46 2.90
C GLU A 5 -10.41 11.04 2.90
N ALA A 6 -11.15 10.04 3.42
CA ALA A 6 -10.76 8.63 3.31
C ALA A 6 -10.70 8.14 1.87
N ALA A 7 -11.73 8.44 1.08
CA ALA A 7 -11.76 8.07 -0.32
C ALA A 7 -10.65 8.75 -1.13
N VAL A 8 -10.30 10.01 -0.82
CA VAL A 8 -9.17 10.72 -1.44
C VAL A 8 -7.86 10.04 -1.11
N THR A 9 -7.67 9.61 0.15
CA THR A 9 -6.48 8.85 0.57
C THR A 9 -6.36 7.53 -0.19
N ILE A 10 -7.45 6.78 -0.30
CA ILE A 10 -7.49 5.52 -1.06
C ILE A 10 -7.24 5.75 -2.56
N ALA A 11 -7.80 6.82 -3.13
CA ALA A 11 -7.57 7.21 -4.52
C ALA A 11 -6.09 7.58 -4.76
N ALA A 12 -5.47 8.33 -3.84
CA ALA A 12 -4.04 8.66 -3.90
C ALA A 12 -3.16 7.41 -3.83
N VAL A 13 -3.44 6.48 -2.91
CA VAL A 13 -2.73 5.18 -2.85
C VAL A 13 -2.92 4.41 -4.15
N SER A 14 -4.14 4.34 -4.68
CA SER A 14 -4.43 3.64 -5.94
C SER A 14 -3.64 4.22 -7.10
N GLN A 15 -3.66 5.55 -7.28
CA GLN A 15 -2.89 6.24 -8.33
C GLN A 15 -1.39 6.06 -8.13
N TYR A 16 -0.91 6.16 -6.90
CA TYR A 16 0.50 5.99 -6.57
C TYR A 16 1.02 4.60 -6.90
N LEU A 17 0.17 3.57 -6.76
CA LEU A 17 0.47 2.16 -7.04
C LEU A 17 0.04 1.70 -8.44
N GLY A 18 -0.61 2.56 -9.24
CA GLY A 18 -1.08 2.22 -10.58
C GLY A 18 -2.33 1.33 -10.62
N TRP A 19 -3.15 1.32 -9.57
CA TRP A 19 -4.39 0.56 -9.51
C TRP A 19 -5.55 1.28 -10.20
N CYS A 20 -6.48 0.53 -10.81
CA CYS A 20 -7.69 1.09 -11.43
C CYS A 20 -8.64 1.80 -10.45
N GLY A 21 -8.53 1.54 -9.14
CA GLY A 21 -9.49 1.98 -8.12
C GLY A 21 -10.85 1.26 -8.14
N CYS A 22 -11.03 0.29 -9.03
CA CYS A 22 -12.25 -0.47 -9.24
C CYS A 22 -12.43 -1.63 -8.23
N GLY A 23 -13.68 -2.02 -7.96
CA GLY A 23 -14.01 -3.10 -7.01
C GLY A 23 -14.11 -2.60 -5.57
N ALA A 24 -13.30 -3.19 -4.67
CA ALA A 24 -13.29 -2.87 -3.23
C ALA A 24 -11.92 -2.28 -2.80
N PRO A 25 -11.58 -1.06 -3.26
CA PRO A 25 -10.27 -0.46 -3.00
C PRO A 25 -10.00 -0.21 -1.50
N TRP A 26 -11.03 0.02 -0.68
CA TRP A 26 -10.88 0.10 0.79
C TRP A 26 -10.45 -1.23 1.40
N THR A 27 -10.98 -2.36 0.94
CA THR A 27 -10.56 -3.69 1.39
C THR A 27 -9.12 -3.99 0.97
N ALA A 28 -8.75 -3.62 -0.26
CA ALA A 28 -7.38 -3.75 -0.74
C ALA A 28 -6.41 -2.87 0.08
N ALA A 29 -6.81 -1.62 0.38
CA ALA A 29 -6.04 -0.69 1.21
C ALA A 29 -5.87 -1.20 2.65
N ASP A 30 -6.91 -1.77 3.27
CA ASP A 30 -6.78 -2.37 4.60
C ASP A 30 -5.84 -3.58 4.61
N TRP A 31 -5.96 -4.47 3.62
CA TRP A 31 -5.03 -5.59 3.51
C TRP A 31 -3.59 -5.09 3.31
N LEU A 32 -3.38 -4.09 2.44
CA LEU A 32 -2.07 -3.48 2.21
C LEU A 32 -1.51 -2.87 3.50
N ARG A 33 -2.30 -2.09 4.25
CA ARG A 33 -1.90 -1.53 5.54
C ARG A 33 -1.39 -2.62 6.48
N ARG A 34 -2.19 -3.67 6.69
CA ARG A 34 -1.81 -4.80 7.56
C ARG A 34 -0.57 -5.53 7.07
N ALA A 35 -0.41 -5.68 5.75
CA ALA A 35 0.76 -6.29 5.15
C ALA A 35 2.04 -5.46 5.38
N LEU A 36 1.98 -4.14 5.22
CA LEU A 36 3.09 -3.24 5.52
C LEU A 36 3.38 -3.20 7.02
N GLU A 37 2.34 -3.18 7.87
CA GLU A 37 2.48 -3.27 9.33
C GLU A 37 3.16 -4.56 9.77
N ALA A 38 3.04 -5.66 9.03
CA ALA A 38 3.69 -6.93 9.36
C ALA A 38 5.21 -6.96 9.03
N HIS A 39 5.78 -5.86 8.54
CA HIS A 39 7.22 -5.72 8.30
C HIS A 39 7.93 -4.90 9.41
N PRO A 40 9.18 -5.24 9.78
CA PRO A 40 9.87 -6.47 9.38
C PRO A 40 9.32 -7.71 10.11
N ARG A 41 9.39 -8.87 9.45
CA ARG A 41 8.78 -10.12 9.94
C ARG A 41 9.30 -10.55 11.32
N TRP A 42 10.61 -10.42 11.57
CA TRP A 42 11.26 -10.93 12.78
C TRP A 42 10.82 -10.23 14.07
N GLU A 43 10.21 -9.05 13.97
CA GLU A 43 9.64 -8.32 15.11
C GLU A 43 8.15 -8.57 15.31
N LYS A 44 7.48 -9.20 14.33
CA LYS A 44 6.01 -9.14 14.19
C LYS A 44 5.41 -10.50 13.84
N GLU A 45 5.89 -11.54 14.51
CA GLU A 45 5.49 -12.93 14.26
C GLU A 45 3.97 -13.14 14.46
N ASN A 46 3.37 -12.47 15.44
CA ASN A 46 1.94 -12.51 15.73
C ASN A 46 1.04 -11.96 14.61
N LEU A 47 1.57 -11.11 13.72
CA LEU A 47 0.80 -10.56 12.59
C LEU A 47 0.92 -11.43 11.33
N GLN A 48 1.89 -12.35 11.27
CA GLN A 48 2.19 -13.05 10.01
C GLN A 48 1.04 -13.95 9.56
N GLN A 49 0.52 -14.81 10.45
CA GLN A 49 -0.55 -15.74 10.07
C GLN A 49 -1.85 -15.00 9.70
N ALA A 50 -2.18 -13.92 10.39
CA ALA A 50 -3.40 -13.14 10.12
C ALA A 50 -3.38 -12.39 8.77
N VAL A 51 -2.19 -12.05 8.27
CA VAL A 51 -2.01 -11.29 7.03
C VAL A 51 -1.77 -12.20 5.84
N TRP A 52 -0.88 -13.19 5.97
CA TRP A 52 -0.41 -14.03 4.87
C TRP A 52 -1.19 -15.35 4.76
N GLY A 53 -1.72 -15.82 5.89
CA GLY A 53 -2.38 -17.13 6.03
C GLY A 53 -1.40 -18.30 5.93
N GLU A 54 -1.94 -19.50 5.67
CA GLU A 54 -1.19 -20.76 5.74
C GLU A 54 -0.61 -21.21 4.39
N ASP A 55 -1.10 -20.65 3.29
CA ASP A 55 -0.63 -20.98 1.94
C ASP A 55 0.68 -20.22 1.62
N GLN A 56 1.79 -20.96 1.62
CA GLN A 56 3.11 -20.40 1.32
C GLN A 56 3.21 -19.85 -0.10
N GLY A 57 2.57 -20.48 -1.09
CA GLY A 57 2.59 -20.02 -2.48
C GLY A 57 1.93 -18.65 -2.61
N ARG A 58 0.76 -18.48 -1.98
CA ARG A 58 0.06 -17.20 -1.90
C ARG A 58 0.88 -16.16 -1.16
N GLU A 59 1.48 -16.52 -0.03
CA GLU A 59 2.36 -15.61 0.73
C GLU A 59 3.48 -15.05 -0.16
N TYR A 60 4.22 -15.91 -0.86
CA TYR A 60 5.35 -15.48 -1.70
C TYR A 60 4.89 -14.60 -2.87
N VAL A 61 3.80 -14.95 -3.55
CA VAL A 61 3.24 -14.09 -4.62
C VAL A 61 2.94 -12.69 -4.08
N LEU A 62 2.25 -12.60 -2.94
CA LEU A 62 1.89 -11.31 -2.35
C LEU A 62 3.12 -10.50 -1.92
N ARG A 63 4.14 -11.15 -1.35
CA ARG A 63 5.40 -10.49 -0.99
C ARG A 63 6.16 -9.98 -2.22
N TYR A 64 6.22 -10.76 -3.30
CA TYR A 64 6.82 -10.30 -4.57
C TYR A 64 6.08 -9.12 -5.16
N LEU A 65 4.75 -9.04 -5.01
CA LEU A 65 3.98 -7.87 -5.46
C LEU A 65 4.32 -6.62 -4.65
N LEU A 66 4.58 -6.72 -3.34
CA LEU A 66 5.01 -5.59 -2.52
C LEU A 66 6.42 -5.10 -2.89
N ASP A 67 7.34 -6.03 -3.12
CA ASP A 67 8.70 -5.74 -3.58
C ASP A 67 8.70 -5.11 -4.97
N HIS A 68 7.93 -5.67 -5.90
CA HIS A 68 7.74 -5.13 -7.25
C HIS A 68 7.13 -3.72 -7.23
N ALA A 69 6.22 -3.43 -6.31
CA ALA A 69 5.68 -2.10 -6.08
C ALA A 69 6.65 -1.13 -5.37
N ALA A 70 7.88 -1.59 -5.07
CA ALA A 70 8.91 -0.93 -4.30
C ALA A 70 8.43 -0.43 -2.92
N LEU A 71 7.51 -1.16 -2.29
CA LEU A 71 7.04 -0.89 -0.94
C LEU A 71 7.90 -1.58 0.12
N THR A 72 8.52 -2.68 -0.28
CA THR A 72 9.50 -3.42 0.53
C THR A 72 10.79 -3.57 -0.25
N GLU A 73 11.90 -3.70 0.47
CA GLU A 73 13.19 -4.08 -0.10
C GLU A 73 13.69 -5.34 0.62
N HIS A 74 14.10 -6.34 -0.16
CA HIS A 74 14.62 -7.58 0.39
C HIS A 74 16.08 -7.45 0.80
N GLY A 75 16.42 -7.94 2.00
CA GLY A 75 17.81 -8.21 2.37
C GLY A 75 18.27 -9.54 1.77
N GLY A 76 18.46 -10.55 2.63
CA GLY A 76 18.82 -11.91 2.22
C GLY A 76 17.64 -12.79 1.76
N SER A 77 16.39 -12.37 2.01
CA SER A 77 15.19 -13.06 1.52
C SER A 77 14.00 -12.09 1.49
N VAL A 78 13.00 -12.39 0.67
CA VAL A 78 11.74 -11.61 0.63
C VAL A 78 10.93 -11.74 1.94
N GLY A 79 11.11 -12.84 2.68
CA GLY A 79 10.52 -13.01 4.01
C GLY A 79 11.18 -12.13 5.09
N GLY A 80 12.41 -11.67 4.84
CA GLY A 80 13.17 -10.76 5.69
C GLY A 80 13.26 -9.34 5.11
N ALA A 81 12.26 -8.93 4.32
CA ALA A 81 12.21 -7.59 3.78
C ALA A 81 11.87 -6.54 4.86
N TRP A 82 12.29 -5.31 4.64
CA TRP A 82 11.87 -4.12 5.41
C TRP A 82 11.11 -3.16 4.49
N LEU A 83 10.44 -2.15 5.07
CA LEU A 83 9.77 -1.12 4.30
C LEU A 83 10.79 -0.21 3.63
N THR A 84 10.55 0.14 2.37
CA THR A 84 11.22 1.27 1.75
C THR A 84 10.62 2.58 2.25
N GLU A 85 11.26 3.71 1.97
CA GLU A 85 10.66 5.04 2.21
C GLU A 85 9.29 5.19 1.51
N ARG A 86 9.13 4.57 0.34
CA ARG A 86 7.87 4.51 -0.40
C ARG A 86 6.82 3.68 0.35
N GLY A 87 7.20 2.54 0.92
CA GLY A 87 6.35 1.71 1.78
C GLY A 87 5.92 2.42 3.06
N GLU A 88 6.86 3.11 3.73
CA GLU A 88 6.58 3.89 4.94
C GLU A 88 5.58 5.02 4.68
N ARG A 89 5.69 5.73 3.55
CA ARG A 89 4.72 6.76 3.16
C ARG A 89 3.32 6.20 2.97
N VAL A 90 3.19 5.09 2.26
CA VAL A 90 1.89 4.44 2.02
C VAL A 90 1.31 3.95 3.34
N LEU A 91 2.12 3.33 4.20
CA LEU A 91 1.69 2.88 5.51
C LEU A 91 1.20 4.06 6.37
N ALA A 92 1.97 5.14 6.44
CA ALA A 92 1.61 6.33 7.21
C ALA A 92 0.27 6.94 6.73
N ALA A 93 0.04 7.00 5.41
CA ALA A 93 -1.23 7.46 4.85
C ALA A 93 -2.41 6.58 5.29
N LEU A 94 -2.22 5.26 5.28
CA LEU A 94 -3.26 4.28 5.64
C LEU A 94 -3.48 4.15 7.16
N GLN A 95 -2.57 4.64 7.99
CA GLN A 95 -2.68 4.62 9.45
C GLN A 95 -3.41 5.84 10.03
N VAL A 96 -3.71 6.85 9.22
CA VAL A 96 -4.52 7.99 9.67
C VAL A 96 -5.87 7.47 10.17
N PRO A 97 -6.35 7.86 11.38
CA PRO A 97 -7.64 7.39 11.87
C PRO A 97 -8.80 7.72 10.91
N GLY A 98 -9.49 6.67 10.46
CA GLY A 98 -10.55 6.74 9.45
C GLY A 98 -10.06 6.65 8.00
N ALA A 99 -8.75 6.44 7.75
CA ALA A 99 -8.11 6.35 6.41
C ALA A 99 -8.83 5.39 5.46
N ILE A 100 -9.44 4.37 6.04
CA ILE A 100 -10.02 3.23 5.35
C ILE A 100 -11.49 3.17 5.74
N GLU A 101 -12.33 3.79 4.92
CA GLU A 101 -13.77 3.79 5.05
C GLU A 101 -14.39 3.43 3.69
N GLU A 102 -15.48 2.67 3.72
CA GLU A 102 -16.24 2.39 2.50
C GLU A 102 -16.96 3.65 2.03
N TRP A 103 -16.78 3.97 0.74
CA TRP A 103 -17.45 5.11 0.13
C TRP A 103 -17.80 4.85 -1.34
N HIS A 104 -19.09 4.96 -1.65
CA HIS A 104 -19.63 4.70 -2.99
C HIS A 104 -19.61 5.94 -3.93
N GLY A 105 -19.20 7.11 -3.43
CA GLY A 105 -19.17 8.37 -4.18
C GLY A 105 -17.87 8.64 -4.95
N SER A 106 -16.95 7.68 -5.03
CA SER A 106 -15.54 7.84 -5.43
C SER A 106 -15.25 8.06 -6.91
N HIS A 107 -16.26 8.35 -7.73
CA HIS A 107 -16.11 8.30 -9.19
C HIS A 107 -15.27 9.43 -9.80
N ASP A 108 -14.88 10.45 -9.02
CA ASP A 108 -14.00 11.52 -9.51
C ASP A 108 -13.26 12.23 -8.36
N LEU A 109 -12.21 11.58 -7.84
CA LEU A 109 -11.29 12.16 -6.85
C LEU A 109 -9.87 12.32 -7.38
N SER A 110 -9.70 12.25 -8.70
CA SER A 110 -8.39 12.15 -9.35
C SER A 110 -7.52 13.39 -9.12
N GLU A 111 -8.09 14.59 -9.24
CA GLU A 111 -7.38 15.85 -9.00
C GLU A 111 -6.95 16.02 -7.53
N GLU A 112 -7.82 15.65 -6.59
CA GLU A 112 -7.53 15.72 -5.15
C GLU A 112 -6.47 14.70 -4.74
N ALA A 113 -6.53 13.51 -5.33
CA ALA A 113 -5.53 12.46 -5.16
C ALA A 113 -4.18 12.87 -5.73
N GLU A 114 -4.16 13.52 -6.90
CA GLU A 114 -2.92 13.95 -7.57
C GLU A 114 -2.13 14.95 -6.71
N ALA A 115 -2.79 15.88 -6.01
CA ALA A 115 -2.12 16.79 -5.08
C ALA A 115 -1.38 16.05 -3.95
N ILE A 116 -1.94 14.94 -3.47
CA ILE A 116 -1.29 14.08 -2.46
C ILE A 116 -0.14 13.30 -3.10
N VAL A 117 -0.37 12.72 -4.29
CA VAL A 117 0.62 11.94 -5.03
C VAL A 117 1.83 12.79 -5.39
N ASP A 118 1.65 14.03 -5.82
CA ASP A 118 2.74 14.96 -6.15
C ASP A 118 3.59 15.28 -4.93
N ARG A 119 2.97 15.44 -3.75
CA ARG A 119 3.70 15.55 -2.49
C ARG A 119 4.55 14.30 -2.21
N TRP A 120 4.05 13.11 -2.55
CA TRP A 120 4.81 11.86 -2.41
C TRP A 120 5.90 11.70 -3.46
N ARG A 121 5.72 12.23 -4.68
CA ARG A 121 6.71 12.21 -5.77
C ARG A 121 7.84 13.22 -5.59
N GLY A 122 7.60 14.33 -4.90
CA GLY A 122 8.56 15.42 -4.69
C GLY A 122 9.76 15.08 -3.79
N TRP A 123 9.81 13.89 -3.20
CA TRP A 123 10.85 13.46 -2.26
C TRP A 123 11.47 12.12 -2.71
N GLY A 124 12.60 12.18 -3.44
CA GLY A 124 13.52 11.06 -3.65
C GLY A 124 13.22 10.14 -4.85
N ARG A 125 14.25 9.91 -5.69
CA ARG A 125 14.25 8.98 -6.83
C ARG A 125 14.18 7.53 -6.33
N GLY A 126 13.32 6.68 -6.91
CA GLY A 126 13.49 5.23 -6.73
C GLY A 126 12.27 4.31 -6.87
N GLY A 127 11.13 4.76 -7.38
CA GLY A 127 10.08 3.81 -7.79
C GLY A 127 10.43 3.20 -9.15
N PRO A 128 10.24 1.87 -9.38
CA PRO A 128 10.34 1.32 -10.73
C PRO A 128 9.38 2.07 -11.63
N ASP A 129 9.85 2.39 -12.83
CA ASP A 129 9.06 3.03 -13.87
C ASP A 129 7.96 2.06 -14.33
N CYS A 130 6.78 2.13 -13.69
CA CYS A 130 5.62 1.31 -14.02
C CYS A 130 5.06 1.59 -15.44
N THR A 131 5.69 2.46 -16.23
CA THR A 131 5.32 2.71 -17.64
C THR A 131 6.04 1.81 -18.63
N ARG A 132 6.96 0.95 -18.17
CA ARG A 132 7.64 -0.03 -19.02
C ARG A 132 7.08 -1.43 -18.77
N PHE A 133 5.99 -1.74 -19.48
CA PHE A 133 5.60 -3.12 -19.79
C PHE A 133 6.49 -3.70 -20.88
#